data_AF-A0A350HYA0-F1
#
_entry.id   AF-A0A350HYA0-F1
#
_cell.length_a   1.000
_cell.length_b   1.000
_cell.length_c   1.000
_cell.angle_alpha   90.00
_cell.angle_beta   90.00
_cell.angle_gamma   90.00
#
_symmetry.space_group_name_H-M   'P 1'
#
loop_
_entity.id
_entity.type
_entity.pdbx_description
1 polymer ?
#
loop_
_entity_poly.entity_id
_entity_poly.type
_entity_poly.pdbx_seq_one_letter_code
_entity_poly.pdbx_strand_id
1 'polypeptide(L)' 'MKQFFPGAYPLRGHVQHYDWGDPYSIPALTGKPNRDKRPWAEFWMGAHSDLPSDVLVDGQWISLAEVIAN' A
#
# COMPACT_ATOMS: atom_id res chain seq x y z
N MET A 1 7.92 -10.41 -22.47
CA MET A 1 7.94 -9.06 -23.09
C MET A 1 7.68 -8.06 -21.98
N LYS A 2 8.49 -7.00 -21.84
CA LYS A 2 8.27 -5.99 -20.78
C LYS A 2 6.97 -5.25 -21.08
N GLN A 3 6.00 -5.29 -20.17
CA GLN A 3 4.80 -4.48 -20.31
C GLN A 3 5.13 -3.04 -19.92
N PHE A 4 4.97 -2.12 -20.87
CA PHE A 4 5.25 -0.71 -20.67
C PHE A 4 4.01 -0.02 -20.11
N PHE A 5 4.16 0.66 -18.97
CA PHE A 5 3.09 1.40 -18.30
C PHE A 5 3.34 2.92 -18.45
N PRO A 6 2.90 3.57 -19.53
CA PRO A 6 3.07 5.01 -19.69
C PRO A 6 2.17 5.76 -18.71
N GLY A 7 2.69 6.82 -18.10
CA GLY A 7 1.93 7.75 -17.27
C GLY A 7 1.96 7.46 -15.77
N ALA A 8 1.06 8.13 -15.03
CA ALA A 8 0.92 7.98 -13.60
C ALA A 8 -0.29 7.10 -13.28
N TYR A 9 -0.10 6.12 -12.40
CA TYR A 9 -1.13 5.17 -12.00
C TYR A 9 -1.45 5.33 -10.51
N PRO A 10 -2.71 5.14 -10.09
CA PRO A 10 -3.07 5.12 -8.69
C PRO A 10 -2.31 4.02 -7.94
N LEU A 11 -1.74 4.38 -6.80
CA LEU A 11 -1.06 3.46 -5.90
C LEU A 11 -1.89 3.26 -4.63
N ARG A 12 -1.96 2.02 -4.15
CA ARG A 12 -2.55 1.65 -2.87
C ARG A 12 -1.47 1.09 -1.96
N GLY A 13 -1.11 1.88 -0.95
CA GLY A 13 -0.25 1.43 0.14
C GLY A 13 -0.99 0.56 1.16
N HIS A 14 -0.21 -0.10 2.02
CA HIS A 14 -0.70 -0.99 3.08
C HIS A 14 -0.13 -0.59 4.43
N VAL A 15 -0.71 -1.11 5.50
CA VAL A 15 -0.35 -0.73 6.88
C VAL A 15 0.28 -1.91 7.61
N GLN A 16 1.41 -1.67 8.25
CA GLN A 16 1.96 -2.58 9.24
C GLN A 16 1.39 -2.28 10.63
N HIS A 17 0.97 -3.32 11.32
CA HIS A 17 0.27 -3.23 12.61
C HIS A 17 1.15 -3.70 13.77
N TYR A 18 2.37 -3.19 13.86
CA TYR A 18 3.28 -3.50 14.96
C TYR A 18 2.78 -2.89 16.27
N ASP A 19 3.12 -3.53 17.39
CA ASP A 19 2.61 -3.18 18.73
C ASP A 19 2.98 -1.75 19.18
N TRP A 20 4.03 -1.17 18.62
CA TRP A 20 4.45 0.20 18.92
C TRP A 20 3.64 1.28 18.18
N GLY A 21 2.80 0.89 17.23
CA GLY A 21 1.96 1.82 16.46
C GLY A 21 0.86 2.47 17.29
N ASP A 22 0.31 3.57 16.77
CA ASP A 22 -0.83 4.25 17.39
C ASP A 22 -2.13 4.00 16.60
N PRO A 23 -3.30 3.99 17.25
CA PRO A 23 -4.55 3.64 16.58
C PRO A 23 -5.27 4.82 15.91
N TYR A 24 -4.65 6.02 15.83
CA TYR A 24 -5.32 7.26 15.42
C TYR A 24 -4.65 7.98 14.25
N SER A 25 -3.32 8.16 14.26
CA SER A 25 -2.62 9.04 13.32
C SER A 25 -2.71 8.56 11.88
N ILE A 26 -2.34 7.30 11.62
CA ILE A 26 -2.37 6.74 10.25
C ILE A 26 -3.81 6.51 9.77
N PRO A 27 -4.76 6.02 10.59
CA PRO A 27 -6.18 6.01 10.23
C PRO A 27 -6.70 7.40 9.81
N ALA A 28 -6.36 8.45 10.55
CA ALA A 28 -6.75 9.83 10.22
C ALA A 28 -6.10 10.30 8.91
N LEU A 29 -4.79 10.05 8.74
CA LEU A 29 -4.04 10.38 7.52
C LEU A 29 -4.64 9.73 6.27
N THR A 30 -5.06 8.47 6.39
CA THR A 30 -5.58 7.68 5.27
C THR A 30 -7.10 7.77 5.11
N GLY A 31 -7.79 8.48 6.01
CA GLY A 31 -9.25 8.58 6.04
C GLY A 31 -9.96 7.24 6.28
N LYS A 32 -9.27 6.24 6.86
CA LYS A 32 -9.80 4.90 7.08
C LYS A 32 -10.32 4.74 8.51
N PRO A 33 -11.47 4.09 8.72
CA PRO A 33 -11.95 3.80 10.07
C PRO A 33 -11.07 2.72 10.74
N ASN A 34 -10.78 2.91 12.02
CA ASN A 34 -10.08 1.94 12.87
C ASN A 34 -10.90 1.66 14.14
N ARG A 35 -12.09 1.07 13.97
CA ARG A 35 -13.08 0.90 15.05
C ARG A 35 -12.56 0.05 16.21
N ASP A 36 -11.71 -0.93 15.89
CA ASP A 36 -11.15 -1.88 16.85
C ASP A 36 -9.91 -1.34 17.57
N LYS A 37 -9.51 -0.09 17.27
CA LYS A 37 -8.32 0.57 17.82
C LYS A 37 -7.05 -0.27 17.69
N ARG A 38 -6.89 -0.96 16.57
CA ARG A 38 -5.66 -1.71 16.27
C ARG A 38 -4.49 -0.73 16.14
N PRO A 39 -3.27 -1.05 16.63
CA PRO A 39 -2.07 -0.26 16.37
C PRO A 39 -1.79 -0.15 14.86
N TRP A 40 -1.53 1.06 14.35
CA TRP A 40 -1.05 1.29 12.98
C TRP A 40 0.32 1.93 13.11
N ALA A 41 1.35 1.17 12.76
CA ALA A 41 2.74 1.54 13.02
C ALA A 41 3.36 2.24 11.81
N GLU A 42 3.17 1.66 10.62
CA GLU A 42 3.77 2.15 9.39
C GLU A 42 2.76 2.10 8.25
N PHE A 43 2.76 3.10 7.38
CA PHE A 43 2.02 3.09 6.12
C PHE A 43 3.01 3.02 4.97
N TRP A 44 3.06 1.87 4.30
CA TRP A 44 4.06 1.57 3.29
C TRP A 44 3.53 1.88 1.89
N MET A 45 4.32 2.66 1.15
CA MET A 45 4.15 2.93 -0.27
C MET A 45 5.44 2.53 -0.98
N GLY A 46 5.41 1.46 -1.77
CA GLY A 46 6.59 0.94 -2.44
C GLY A 46 6.49 -0.54 -2.77
N ALA A 47 7.61 -1.13 -3.16
CA ALA A 47 7.69 -2.50 -3.67
C ALA A 47 8.51 -3.43 -2.76
N HIS A 48 8.51 -3.18 -1.45
CA HIS A 48 9.16 -4.08 -0.49
C HIS A 48 8.50 -5.47 -0.57
N SER A 49 9.29 -6.54 -0.57
CA SER A 49 8.81 -7.93 -0.75
C SER A 49 7.76 -8.34 0.26
N ASP A 50 7.89 -7.88 1.51
CA ASP A 50 7.04 -8.32 2.62
C ASP A 50 5.62 -7.71 2.57
N LEU A 51 5.49 -6.51 2.00
CA LEU A 51 4.20 -5.81 1.92
C LEU A 51 4.20 -4.81 0.74
N PRO A 52 4.20 -5.30 -0.51
CA PRO A 52 4.22 -4.45 -1.69
C PRO A 52 2.90 -3.70 -1.82
N SER A 53 2.96 -2.45 -2.26
CA SER A 53 1.77 -1.70 -2.68
C SER A 53 1.13 -2.31 -3.92
N ASP A 54 -0.15 -2.02 -4.14
CA ASP A 54 -0.85 -2.37 -5.37
C ASP A 54 -0.91 -1.16 -6.31
N VAL A 55 -0.84 -1.41 -7.62
CA VAL A 55 -1.04 -0.42 -8.68
C VAL A 55 -2.29 -0.79 -9.50
N LEU A 56 -3.11 0.21 -9.83
CA LEU A 56 -4.33 0.00 -10.62
C LEU A 56 -4.01 0.10 -12.11
N VAL A 57 -4.03 -1.03 -12.82
CA VAL A 57 -3.79 -1.14 -14.27
C VAL A 57 -5.01 -1.79 -14.92
N ASP A 58 -5.55 -1.17 -15.98
CA ASP A 58 -6.70 -1.71 -16.74
C ASP A 58 -7.89 -2.13 -15.85
N GLY A 59 -8.12 -1.38 -14.77
CA GLY A 59 -9.19 -1.64 -13.80
C GLY A 59 -8.89 -2.74 -12.77
N GLN A 60 -7.70 -3.33 -12.79
CA GLN A 60 -7.26 -4.37 -11.86
C GLN A 60 -6.13 -3.88 -10.94
N TRP A 61 -6.22 -4.21 -9.66
CA TRP A 61 -5.13 -4.00 -8.70
C TRP A 61 -4.15 -5.16 -8.82
N ILE A 62 -2.91 -4.85 -9.17
CA ILE A 62 -1.80 -5.82 -9.27
C ILE A 62 -0.63 -5.38 -8.40
N SER A 63 0.21 -6.31 -7.96
CA SER A 63 1.35 -6.01 -7.09
C SER A 63 2.37 -5.11 -7.80
N LEU A 64 2.78 -4.01 -7.15
CA LEU A 64 3.85 -3.16 -7.66
C LEU A 64 5.17 -3.93 -7.77
N ALA A 65 5.45 -4.86 -6.85
CA ALA A 65 6.66 -5.67 -6.91
C ALA A 65 6.69 -6.54 -8.17
N GLU A 66 5.57 -7.14 -8.57
CA GLU A 66 5.48 -7.93 -9.81
C GLU A 66 5.67 -7.05 -11.06
N VAL A 67 5.14 -5.83 -11.02
CA VAL A 67 5.30 -4.85 -12.11
C VAL A 67 6.77 -4.46 -12.31
N ILE A 68 7.52 -4.23 -11.23
CA ILE A 68 8.90 -3.73 -11.32
C ILE A 68 9.99 -4.80 -11.31
N ALA A 69 9.70 -6.06 -10.97
CA ALA A 69 10.68 -7.16 -10.89
C ALA A 69 11.31 -7.57 -12.25
N ASN A 70 11.24 -6.72 -13.27
CA ASN A 70 11.63 -6.96 -14.67
C ASN A 70 12.75 -6.05 -15.19
#